data_AF-A0A1I6N295-F1
#
_entry.id   AF-A0A1I6N295-F1
#
_cell.length_a   1.000
_cell.length_b   1.000
_cell.length_c   1.000
_cell.angle_alpha   90.00
_cell.angle_beta   90.00
_cell.angle_gamma   90.00
#
_symmetry.space_group_name_H-M   'P 1'
#
loop_
_entity.id
_entity.type
_entity.pdbx_description
1 polymer ?
#
loop_
_entity_poly.entity_id
_entity_poly.type
_entity_poly.pdbx_seq_one_letter_code
_entity_poly.pdbx_strand_id
1 'polypeptide(L)'
;MQTRRTRTQKYVLGFSFLICLSLLSGCLESSFQLSTTSRLPVWFKLPAGMARSDVSVTLNYYSNPFGANAKLILKDKSGNVLEMVKGNDVNLTEPGVYPAYVRLTSNGVSEVIEHQRMEPIFFVSNDPKLRNQAVH
;
A
#
# COMPACT_ATOMS: atom_id res chain seq x y z
N MET A 1 49.28 -18.46 29.64
CA MET A 1 48.53 -17.24 29.27
C MET A 1 47.45 -17.63 28.27
N GLN A 2 46.24 -17.96 28.73
CA GLN A 2 45.13 -18.38 27.85
C GLN A 2 44.26 -17.17 27.50
N THR A 3 44.28 -16.79 26.22
CA THR A 3 43.53 -15.65 25.68
C THR A 3 42.04 -16.01 25.57
N ARG A 4 41.24 -15.59 26.56
CA ARG A 4 39.77 -15.57 26.49
C ARG A 4 39.32 -14.55 25.44
N ARG A 5 39.12 -14.96 24.19
CA ARG A 5 38.56 -14.09 23.14
C ARG A 5 37.69 -14.86 22.15
N THR A 6 36.53 -15.36 22.55
CA THR A 6 35.59 -15.98 21.57
C THR A 6 34.09 -15.92 21.93
N ARG A 7 33.64 -15.13 22.92
CA ARG A 7 32.20 -15.09 23.27
C ARG A 7 31.46 -13.82 22.84
N THR A 8 32.10 -12.65 22.89
CA THR A 8 31.47 -11.37 22.53
C THR A 8 31.32 -11.14 21.03
N GLN A 9 32.16 -11.76 20.20
CA GLN A 9 32.18 -11.55 18.75
C GLN A 9 31.01 -12.23 18.00
N LYS A 10 30.43 -13.30 18.58
CA LYS A 10 29.29 -14.02 17.98
C LYS A 10 27.96 -13.27 18.10
N TYR A 11 27.79 -12.48 19.16
CA TYR A 11 26.55 -11.72 19.38
C TYR A 11 26.47 -10.43 18.56
N VAL A 12 27.62 -9.80 18.27
CA VAL A 12 27.68 -8.57 17.45
C VAL A 12 27.32 -8.85 15.98
N LEU A 13 27.76 -9.97 15.42
CA LEU A 13 27.38 -10.36 14.04
C LEU A 13 25.89 -10.72 13.92
N GLY A 14 25.31 -11.39 14.92
CA GLY A 14 23.89 -11.75 14.91
C GLY A 14 22.96 -10.53 14.99
N PHE A 15 23.33 -9.52 15.79
CA PHE A 15 22.53 -8.29 15.93
C PHE A 15 22.59 -7.39 14.69
N SER A 16 23.76 -7.34 14.02
CA SER A 16 23.94 -6.59 12.78
C SER A 16 23.15 -7.17 11.60
N PHE A 17 22.96 -8.49 11.55
CA PHE A 17 22.16 -9.15 10.50
C PHE A 17 20.66 -8.88 10.67
N LEU A 18 20.15 -8.89 11.90
CA LEU A 18 18.74 -8.62 12.22
C LEU A 18 18.30 -7.18 11.89
N ILE A 19 19.18 -6.19 12.07
CA ILE A 19 18.90 -4.78 11.71
C ILE A 19 18.86 -4.59 10.18
N CYS A 20 19.55 -5.43 9.40
CA CYS A 20 19.57 -5.33 7.94
C CYS A 20 18.27 -5.85 7.30
N LEU A 21 17.62 -6.86 7.92
CA LEU A 21 16.38 -7.44 7.40
C LEU A 21 15.15 -6.53 7.55
N SER A 22 15.11 -5.65 8.54
CA SER A 22 13.97 -4.73 8.73
C SER A 22 13.91 -3.60 7.70
N LEU A 23 15.06 -3.22 7.11
CA LEU A 23 15.12 -2.20 6.07
C LEU A 23 14.55 -2.66 4.72
N LEU A 24 14.43 -3.99 4.52
CA LEU A 24 13.98 -4.56 3.24
C LEU A 24 12.44 -4.60 3.10
N SER A 25 11.70 -4.48 4.21
CA SER A 25 10.22 -4.61 4.22
C SER A 25 9.45 -3.29 4.04
N GLY A 26 10.13 -2.14 4.10
CA GLY A 26 9.53 -0.81 4.10
C GLY A 26 8.80 -0.45 5.40
N CYS A 27 8.66 0.84 5.68
CA CYS A 27 7.90 1.35 6.83
C CYS A 27 6.49 1.72 6.40
N LEU A 28 5.46 1.25 7.12
CA LEU A 28 4.07 1.69 6.88
C LEU A 28 3.96 3.18 7.21
N GLU A 29 3.65 4.00 6.23
CA GLU A 29 3.51 5.46 6.42
C GLU A 29 2.07 5.83 6.74
N SER A 30 1.12 5.24 6.01
CA SER A 30 -0.30 5.58 6.15
C SER A 30 -1.21 4.43 5.71
N SER A 31 -2.43 4.42 6.23
CA SER A 31 -3.44 3.40 5.96
C SER A 31 -4.81 4.05 5.81
N PHE A 32 -5.49 3.72 4.72
CA PHE A 32 -6.78 4.31 4.34
C PHE A 32 -7.81 3.23 4.05
N GLN A 33 -9.07 3.53 4.31
CA GLN A 33 -10.20 2.66 3.97
C GLN A 33 -10.92 3.16 2.72
N LEU A 34 -11.30 2.22 1.86
CA LEU A 34 -12.14 2.54 0.70
C LEU A 34 -13.52 2.92 1.18
N SER A 35 -14.02 4.08 0.74
CA SER A 35 -15.38 4.51 1.02
C SER A 35 -16.42 3.46 0.58
N THR A 36 -17.49 3.33 1.37
CA THR A 36 -18.63 2.45 1.05
C THR A 36 -19.39 2.90 -0.18
N THR A 37 -19.34 4.19 -0.52
CA THR A 37 -19.95 4.77 -1.73
C THR A 37 -19.04 4.71 -2.95
N SER A 38 -17.75 4.41 -2.76
CA SER A 38 -16.82 4.23 -3.86
C SER A 38 -16.99 2.85 -4.51
N ARG A 39 -16.81 2.80 -5.83
CA ARG A 39 -16.66 1.54 -6.54
C ARG A 39 -15.41 0.80 -6.08
N LEU A 40 -15.37 -0.51 -6.35
CA LEU A 40 -14.21 -1.34 -6.08
C LEU A 40 -13.08 -1.02 -7.09
N PRO A 41 -11.81 -1.07 -6.66
CA PRO A 41 -10.66 -1.05 -7.55
C PRO A 41 -10.76 -2.13 -8.63
N VAL A 42 -10.31 -1.82 -9.85
CA VAL A 42 -10.44 -2.72 -11.02
C VAL A 42 -9.69 -4.05 -10.87
N TRP A 43 -8.68 -4.08 -10.00
CA TRP A 43 -7.92 -5.30 -9.72
C TRP A 43 -8.75 -6.35 -8.98
N PHE A 44 -9.72 -5.92 -8.17
CA PHE A 44 -10.51 -6.85 -7.36
C PHE A 44 -11.79 -7.26 -8.08
N LYS A 45 -12.09 -8.56 -8.04
CA LYS A 45 -13.37 -9.12 -8.47
C LYS A 45 -14.06 -9.74 -7.26
N LEU A 46 -15.32 -9.38 -7.05
CA LEU A 46 -16.10 -10.00 -5.99
C LEU A 46 -16.42 -11.45 -6.34
N PRO A 47 -16.24 -12.40 -5.40
CA PRO A 47 -16.75 -13.75 -5.55
C PRO A 47 -18.27 -13.76 -5.77
N ALA A 48 -18.78 -14.79 -6.46
CA ALA A 48 -20.21 -14.94 -6.68
C ALA A 48 -20.98 -14.97 -5.35
N GLY A 49 -22.09 -14.23 -5.27
CA GLY A 49 -22.93 -14.14 -4.08
C GLY A 49 -22.47 -13.13 -3.02
N MET A 50 -21.37 -12.41 -3.25
CA MET A 50 -20.87 -11.37 -2.36
C MET A 50 -21.24 -9.96 -2.88
N ALA A 51 -21.81 -9.13 -2.02
CA ALA A 51 -22.09 -7.74 -2.33
C ALA A 51 -20.91 -6.82 -2.00
N ARG A 52 -20.88 -5.60 -2.56
CA ARG A 52 -19.87 -4.58 -2.24
C ARG A 52 -19.82 -4.26 -0.74
N SER A 53 -20.95 -4.32 -0.04
CA SER A 53 -21.07 -4.11 1.41
C SER A 53 -20.47 -5.25 2.25
N ASP A 54 -20.17 -6.38 1.65
CA ASP A 54 -19.63 -7.55 2.34
C ASP A 54 -18.10 -7.57 2.38
N VAL A 55 -17.48 -6.56 1.76
CA VAL A 55 -16.03 -6.42 1.72
C VAL A 55 -15.57 -5.04 2.14
N SER A 56 -14.35 -4.99 2.64
CA SER A 56 -13.59 -3.77 2.86
C SER A 56 -12.31 -3.80 2.05
N VAL A 57 -11.82 -2.63 1.66
CA VAL A 57 -10.51 -2.49 1.03
C VAL A 57 -9.70 -1.52 1.86
N THR A 58 -8.49 -1.94 2.21
CA THR A 58 -7.49 -1.09 2.87
C THR A 58 -6.38 -0.77 1.89
N LEU A 59 -5.99 0.49 1.78
CA LEU A 59 -4.82 0.95 1.05
C LEU A 59 -3.74 1.38 2.06
N ASN A 60 -2.58 0.75 1.98
CA ASN A 60 -1.42 1.07 2.79
C ASN A 60 -0.31 1.64 1.90
N TYR A 61 0.23 2.80 2.28
CA TYR A 61 1.44 3.33 1.67
C TYR A 61 2.66 3.04 2.55
N TYR A 62 3.79 2.82 1.90
CA TYR A 62 5.05 2.45 2.54
C TYR A 62 6.20 3.28 1.96
N SER A 63 7.03 3.86 2.81
CA SER A 63 8.37 4.29 2.41
C SER A 63 9.23 3.04 2.25
N ASN A 64 9.41 2.62 1.00
CA ASN A 64 10.21 1.47 0.61
C ASN A 64 11.23 1.89 -0.45
N PRO A 65 12.55 1.81 -0.17
CA PRO A 65 13.57 2.21 -1.13
C PRO A 65 13.74 1.24 -2.31
N PHE A 66 13.22 0.01 -2.25
CA PHE A 66 13.54 -1.05 -3.23
C PHE A 66 12.33 -1.86 -3.73
N GLY A 67 11.10 -1.35 -3.64
CA GLY A 67 9.95 -2.08 -4.15
C GLY A 67 8.64 -1.30 -4.11
N ALA A 68 7.54 -2.03 -4.33
CA ALA A 68 6.19 -1.49 -4.26
C ALA A 68 5.97 -0.69 -2.97
N ASN A 69 5.53 0.56 -3.14
CA ASN A 69 5.28 1.52 -2.07
C ASN A 69 3.78 1.62 -1.73
N ALA A 70 2.91 0.88 -2.43
CA ALA A 70 1.49 0.79 -2.12
C ALA A 70 1.01 -0.67 -2.06
N LYS A 71 0.07 -0.93 -1.15
CA LYS A 71 -0.60 -2.24 -1.01
C LYS A 71 -2.09 -2.05 -0.78
N LEU A 72 -2.91 -2.61 -1.68
CA LEU A 72 -4.34 -2.76 -1.47
C LEU A 72 -4.65 -4.15 -0.94
N ILE A 73 -5.55 -4.24 0.04
CA ILE A 73 -5.95 -5.49 0.69
C ILE A 73 -7.47 -5.56 0.70
N LEU A 74 -8.02 -6.54 -0.03
CA LEU A 74 -9.44 -6.88 0.01
C LEU A 74 -9.70 -7.83 1.18
N LYS A 75 -10.66 -7.50 2.02
CA LYS A 75 -11.08 -8.33 3.16
C LYS A 75 -12.57 -8.58 3.14
N ASP A 76 -12.98 -9.74 3.63
CA ASP A 76 -14.39 -10.03 3.91
C ASP A 76 -14.89 -9.30 5.18
N LYS A 77 -16.18 -9.44 5.48
CA LYS A 77 -16.84 -8.93 6.70
C LYS A 77 -16.20 -9.42 8.01
N SER A 78 -15.59 -10.60 8.00
CA SER A 78 -14.92 -11.20 9.16
C SER A 78 -13.48 -10.70 9.32
N GLY A 79 -12.98 -9.92 8.35
CA GLY A 79 -11.62 -9.39 8.34
C GLY A 79 -10.59 -10.32 7.69
N ASN A 80 -11.01 -11.46 7.11
CA ASN A 80 -10.10 -12.35 6.41
C ASN A 80 -9.65 -11.72 5.11
N VAL A 81 -8.36 -11.85 4.79
CA VAL A 81 -7.80 -11.35 3.53
C VAL A 81 -8.23 -12.28 2.39
N LEU A 82 -8.97 -11.73 1.43
CA LEU A 82 -9.39 -12.43 0.22
C LEU A 82 -8.34 -12.25 -0.89
N GLU A 83 -7.84 -11.03 -1.05
CA GLU A 83 -6.88 -10.71 -2.12
C GLU A 83 -5.98 -9.55 -1.70
N MET A 84 -4.76 -9.52 -2.24
CA MET A 84 -3.79 -8.45 -2.01
C MET A 84 -3.12 -8.04 -3.32
N VAL A 85 -3.12 -6.73 -3.58
CA VAL A 85 -2.48 -6.12 -4.75
C VAL A 85 -1.37 -5.22 -4.27
N LYS A 86 -0.16 -5.41 -4.81
CA LYS A 86 0.98 -4.51 -4.58
C LYS A 86 1.17 -3.64 -5.82
N GLY A 87 1.42 -2.36 -5.62
CA GLY A 87 1.61 -1.42 -6.72
C GLY A 87 2.57 -0.31 -6.36
N ASN A 88 2.86 0.51 -7.36
CA ASN A 88 3.61 1.75 -7.17
C ASN A 88 2.67 2.94 -7.32
N ASP A 89 2.83 3.93 -6.45
CA ASP A 89 2.08 5.17 -6.48
C ASP A 89 2.85 6.30 -7.18
N VAL A 90 2.08 7.18 -7.82
CA VAL A 90 2.56 8.43 -8.38
C VAL A 90 1.54 9.51 -8.05
N ASN A 91 1.97 10.56 -7.35
CA ASN A 91 1.13 11.72 -7.08
C ASN A 91 0.83 12.46 -8.40
N LEU A 92 -0.45 12.67 -8.68
CA LEU A 92 -0.93 13.48 -9.81
C LEU A 92 -1.30 14.91 -9.38
N THR A 93 -1.47 15.11 -8.07
CA THR A 93 -1.70 16.42 -7.45
C THR A 93 -0.51 16.78 -6.58
N GLU A 94 -0.20 18.07 -6.48
CA GLU A 94 0.82 18.57 -5.55
C GLU A 94 0.50 18.20 -4.09
N PRO A 95 1.51 17.90 -3.27
CA PRO A 95 1.32 17.61 -1.85
C PRO A 95 0.58 18.74 -1.11
N GLY A 96 -0.41 18.38 -0.29
CA GLY A 96 -1.18 19.34 0.51
C GLY A 96 -2.37 19.98 -0.22
N VAL A 97 -2.52 19.76 -1.52
CA VAL A 97 -3.68 20.22 -2.31
C VAL A 97 -4.74 19.12 -2.36
N TYR A 98 -6.01 19.50 -2.16
CA TYR A 98 -7.15 18.59 -2.15
C TYR A 98 -8.22 19.00 -3.16
N PRO A 99 -8.91 18.03 -3.82
CA PRO A 99 -8.68 16.59 -3.73
C PRO A 99 -7.30 16.18 -4.27
N ALA A 100 -6.63 15.29 -3.53
CA ALA A 100 -5.34 14.74 -3.92
C ALA A 100 -5.57 13.47 -4.75
N TYR A 101 -4.95 13.42 -5.92
CA TYR A 101 -5.05 12.29 -6.83
C TYR A 101 -3.73 11.52 -6.87
N VAL A 102 -3.82 10.22 -6.72
CA VAL A 102 -2.67 9.31 -6.74
C VAL A 102 -2.95 8.21 -7.75
N ARG A 103 -2.07 8.05 -8.75
CA ARG A 103 -2.13 6.90 -9.64
C ARG A 103 -1.43 5.72 -9.00
N LEU A 104 -2.16 4.65 -8.78
CA LEU A 104 -1.61 3.35 -8.41
C LEU A 104 -1.49 2.46 -9.64
N THR A 105 -0.33 1.85 -9.84
CA THR A 105 -0.09 0.91 -10.95
C THR A 105 0.38 -0.44 -10.43
N SER A 106 -0.29 -1.51 -10.86
CA SER A 106 0.08 -2.90 -10.56
C SER A 106 -0.05 -3.75 -11.82
N ASN A 107 0.99 -4.50 -12.16
CA ASN A 107 1.04 -5.40 -13.33
C ASN A 107 0.55 -4.76 -14.64
N GLY A 108 0.94 -3.50 -14.89
CA GLY A 108 0.56 -2.75 -16.10
C GLY A 108 -0.87 -2.20 -16.14
N VAL A 109 -1.67 -2.46 -15.11
CA VAL A 109 -3.00 -1.87 -14.93
C VAL A 109 -2.89 -0.73 -13.93
N SER A 110 -3.45 0.43 -14.27
CA SER A 110 -3.45 1.62 -13.42
C SER A 110 -4.85 2.03 -12.97
N GLU A 111 -4.93 2.60 -11.79
CA GLU A 111 -6.14 3.18 -11.23
C GLU A 111 -5.82 4.47 -10.49
N VAL A 112 -6.75 5.41 -10.48
CA VAL A 112 -6.57 6.69 -9.78
C VAL A 112 -7.34 6.64 -8.46
N ILE A 113 -6.60 6.82 -7.38
CA ILE A 113 -7.09 6.98 -6.03
C ILE A 113 -7.27 8.47 -5.75
N GLU A 114 -8.38 8.80 -5.11
CA GLU A 114 -8.74 10.16 -4.73
C GLU A 114 -8.85 10.24 -3.21
N HIS A 115 -8.10 11.17 -2.63
CA HIS A 115 -8.25 11.61 -1.25
C HIS A 115 -8.92 12.98 -1.27
N GLN A 116 -10.17 13.07 -0.83
CA GLN A 116 -10.93 14.33 -0.93
C GLN A 116 -10.47 15.41 0.05
N ARG A 117 -9.89 14.99 1.18
CA ARG A 117 -9.37 15.81 2.28
C ARG A 117 -8.46 14.93 3.15
N MET A 118 -7.88 15.51 4.19
CA MET A 118 -6.98 14.84 5.13
C MET A 118 -7.74 13.88 6.08
N GLU A 119 -8.29 12.81 5.53
CA GLU A 119 -9.08 11.78 6.23
C GLU A 119 -8.59 10.37 5.87
N PRO A 120 -8.77 9.36 6.75
CA PRO A 120 -8.36 7.98 6.49
C PRO A 120 -9.32 7.24 5.53
N ILE A 121 -9.93 7.97 4.59
CA ILE A 121 -10.87 7.46 3.59
C ILE A 121 -10.35 7.81 2.21
N PHE A 122 -10.44 6.85 1.28
CA PHE A 122 -10.13 7.08 -0.11
C PHE A 122 -11.28 6.64 -1.02
N PHE A 123 -11.28 7.20 -2.22
CA PHE A 123 -12.20 6.89 -3.29
C PHE A 123 -11.42 6.43 -4.51
N VAL A 124 -12.09 5.70 -5.38
CA VAL A 124 -11.56 5.40 -6.69
C VAL A 124 -12.14 6.39 -7.68
N SER A 125 -11.28 7.16 -8.35
CA SER A 125 -11.73 8.19 -9.28
C SER A 125 -12.35 7.58 -10.54
N ASN A 126 -13.45 8.20 -10.97
CA ASN A 126 -14.15 7.89 -12.21
C ASN A 126 -13.79 8.83 -13.36
N ASP A 127 -12.94 9.83 -13.12
CA ASP A 127 -12.53 10.75 -14.18
C ASP A 127 -11.60 10.05 -15.18
N PRO A 128 -12.02 9.87 -16.45
CA PRO A 128 -11.18 9.24 -17.46
C PRO A 128 -9.95 10.08 -17.81
N LYS A 129 -9.98 11.40 -17.60
CA LYS A 129 -8.84 12.28 -17.91
C LYS A 129 -7.65 11.99 -16.99
N LEU A 130 -7.91 11.80 -15.70
CA LEU A 130 -6.87 11.47 -14.71
C LEU A 130 -6.21 10.12 -14.96
N ARG A 131 -6.95 9.15 -15.53
CA ARG A 131 -6.40 7.83 -15.86
C ARG A 131 -5.39 7.87 -17.00
N ASN A 132 -5.57 8.80 -17.94
CA ASN A 132 -4.75 8.92 -19.15
C ASN A 132 -3.67 10.00 -19.05
N GLN A 133 -3.64 10.78 -17.96
CA GLN A 133 -2.70 11.89 -17.80
C GLN A 133 -1.25 11.38 -17.81
N ALA A 134 -0.34 11.97 -18.56
CA ALA A 134 1.08 11.64 -18.43
C ALA A 134 1.59 12.11 -17.07
N VAL A 135 2.51 11.36 -16.47
CA VAL A 135 3.26 11.84 -15.31
C VAL A 135 4.24 12.89 -15.86
N HIS A 136 4.10 14.14 -15.41
CA HIS A 136 5.01 15.24 -15.80
C HIS A 136 6.29 15.20 -14.97
#